data_AF-A0A8K0RK52-F1
#
_entry.id   AF-A0A8K0RK52-F1
#
_cell.length_a   1.000
_cell.length_b   1.000
_cell.length_c   1.000
_cell.angle_alpha   90.00
_cell.angle_beta   90.00
_cell.angle_gamma   90.00
#
_symmetry.space_group_name_H-M   'P 1'
#
loop_
_entity.id
_entity.type
_entity.pdbx_description
1 polymer ?
#
loop_
_entity_poly.entity_id
_entity_poly.type
_entity_poly.pdbx_seq_one_letter_code
_entity_poly.pdbx_strand_id
1 'polypeptide(L)' 'LIGILISTLFINKDKYSEKGCFFYFLDLSCRIARLFRLKLSLTKIDPAPIIEMRRFPVLAEDNSDIFTVYAPKDFPGI' A
#
# COMPACT_ATOMS: atom_id res chain seq x y z
N LEU A 1 6.64 10.00 2.30
CA LEU A 1 5.36 9.51 1.76
C LEU A 1 4.24 10.16 2.57
N ILE A 2 3.25 10.75 1.92
CA ILE A 2 2.08 11.40 2.54
C ILE A 2 0.80 10.91 1.82
N GLY A 3 -0.37 11.20 2.39
CA GLY A 3 -1.66 10.73 1.89
C GLY A 3 -2.24 9.60 2.75
N ILE A 4 -3.04 8.73 2.13
CA ILE A 4 -3.65 7.55 2.75
C ILE A 4 -2.70 6.36 2.62
N LEU A 5 -1.96 6.08 3.71
CA LEU A 5 -0.92 5.04 3.74
C LEU A 5 -1.43 3.65 4.12
N ILE A 6 -2.73 3.53 4.40
CA ILE A 6 -3.38 2.30 4.85
C ILE A 6 -4.51 1.99 3.88
N SER A 7 -4.64 0.73 3.51
CA SER A 7 -5.75 0.23 2.72
C SER A 7 -6.44 -0.92 3.46
N THR A 8 -7.75 -1.01 3.33
CA THR A 8 -8.55 -2.11 3.89
C THR A 8 -8.82 -3.16 2.83
N LEU A 9 -9.09 -4.38 3.28
CA LEU A 9 -9.40 -5.49 2.41
C LEU A 9 -10.65 -5.20 1.57
N PHE A 10 -10.52 -5.31 0.25
CA PHE A 10 -11.62 -5.22 -0.68
C PHE A 10 -11.72 -6.51 -1.50
N ILE A 11 -12.87 -7.19 -1.43
CA ILE A 11 -13.12 -8.41 -2.21
C ILE A 11 -13.68 -8.00 -3.57
N ASN A 12 -12.97 -8.36 -4.64
CA ASN A 12 -13.40 -8.06 -6.00
C ASN A 12 -13.07 -9.22 -6.95
N LYS A 13 -13.52 -9.10 -8.21
CA LYS A 13 -13.03 -9.91 -9.31
C LYS A 13 -11.88 -9.22 -10.03
N ASP A 14 -10.89 -9.99 -10.46
CA ASP A 14 -9.82 -9.51 -11.31
C ASP A 14 -10.25 -9.38 -12.79
N LYS A 15 -9.30 -9.09 -13.67
CA LYS A 15 -9.52 -9.00 -15.13
C LYS A 15 -9.95 -10.32 -15.79
N TYR A 16 -9.75 -11.46 -15.13
CA TYR A 16 -10.16 -12.78 -15.57
C TYR A 16 -11.45 -13.26 -14.87
N SER A 17 -12.15 -12.35 -14.17
CA SER A 17 -13.35 -12.64 -13.39
C SER A 17 -13.14 -13.56 -12.17
N GLU A 18 -11.89 -13.75 -11.73
CA GLU A 18 -11.55 -14.55 -10.56
C GLU A 18 -11.66 -13.71 -9.28
N LYS A 19 -12.28 -14.28 -8.24
CA LYS A 19 -12.42 -13.60 -6.95
C LYS A 19 -11.07 -13.50 -6.25
N GLY A 20 -10.74 -12.32 -5.77
CA GLY A 20 -9.51 -12.06 -5.03
C GLY A 20 -9.67 -11.02 -3.92
N CYS A 21 -8.61 -10.91 -3.13
CA CYS A 21 -8.46 -9.96 -2.03
C CYS A 21 -7.54 -8.82 -2.49
N PHE A 22 -8.06 -7.61 -2.56
CA PHE A 22 -7.34 -6.44 -3.08
C PHE A 22 -7.20 -5.35 -2.03
N PHE A 23 -6.12 -4.59 -2.15
CA PHE A 23 -5.81 -3.42 -1.34
C PHE A 23 -5.44 -2.29 -2.29
N TYR A 24 -6.22 -1.21 -2.30
CA TYR A 24 -6.01 -0.06 -3.18
C TYR A 24 -5.41 1.11 -2.41
N PHE A 25 -4.34 1.68 -2.96
CA PHE A 25 -3.69 2.88 -2.45
C PHE A 25 -3.86 4.01 -3.46
N LEU A 26 -5.01 4.68 -3.38
CA LEU A 26 -5.42 5.68 -4.37
C LEU A 26 -4.90 7.10 -4.08
N ASP A 27 -4.42 7.34 -2.86
CA ASP A 27 -3.88 8.63 -2.43
C ASP A 27 -2.51 8.44 -1.78
N LEU A 28 -1.48 8.37 -2.63
CA LEU A 28 -0.08 8.33 -2.22
C LEU A 28 0.67 9.48 -2.87
N SER A 29 1.45 10.21 -2.09
CA SER A 29 2.23 11.35 -2.58
C SER A 29 3.64 11.39 -2.00
N CYS A 30 4.59 11.86 -2.80
CA CYS A 30 6.00 12.06 -2.45
C CYS A 30 6.38 13.52 -2.70
N ARG A 31 7.10 14.13 -1.74
CA ARG A 31 7.49 15.55 -1.82
C ARG A 31 8.84 15.79 -2.51
N ILE A 32 9.64 14.74 -2.68
CA ILE A 32 11.02 14.84 -3.13
C ILE A 32 11.13 14.06 -4.44
N ALA A 33 11.63 14.71 -5.49
CA ALA A 33 11.80 14.10 -6.80
C ALA A 33 13.02 13.14 -6.80
N ARG A 34 12.79 11.83 -6.75
CA ARG A 34 13.80 10.75 -6.74
C ARG A 34 13.16 9.42 -7.17
N LEU A 35 13.99 8.39 -7.28
CA LEU A 35 13.57 6.99 -7.40
C LEU A 35 13.17 6.43 -6.03
N PHE A 36 12.04 5.76 -5.96
CA PHE A 36 11.53 5.11 -4.75
C PHE A 36 10.96 3.73 -5.08
N ARG A 37 10.68 2.97 -4.03
CA ARG A 37 9.82 1.79 -4.07
C ARG A 37 8.88 1.81 -2.87
N LEU A 38 7.70 1.22 -3.00
CA LEU A 38 6.79 1.04 -1.88
C LEU A 38 7.09 -0.30 -1.21
N LYS A 39 7.22 -0.30 0.12
CA LYS A 39 7.16 -1.50 0.93
C LYS A 39 5.73 -1.66 1.43
N LEU A 40 5.11 -2.79 1.11
CA LEU A 40 3.74 -3.12 1.49
C LEU A 40 3.80 -4.19 2.59
N SER A 41 3.20 -3.92 3.75
CA SER A 41 3.15 -4.87 4.87
C SER A 41 1.69 -5.19 5.18
N LEU A 42 1.32 -6.47 5.10
CA LEU A 42 -0.01 -6.96 5.43
C LEU A 42 -0.06 -7.32 6.91
N THR A 43 -0.98 -6.71 7.65
CA THR A 43 -1.14 -6.93 9.09
C THR A 43 -2.57 -7.36 9.38
N LYS A 44 -2.73 -8.44 10.16
CA LYS A 44 -4.05 -8.84 10.67
C LYS A 44 -4.30 -8.20 12.02
N ILE A 45 -5.38 -7.43 12.09
CA ILE A 45 -5.87 -6.83 13.33
C ILE A 45 -6.97 -7.73 13.87
N ASP A 46 -6.78 -8.27 15.07
CA ASP A 46 -7.77 -9.08 15.78
C ASP A 46 -8.44 -8.22 16.88
N PRO A 47 -9.79 -8.11 16.91
CA PRO A 47 -10.50 -7.33 17.92
C PRO A 47 -10.64 -8.02 19.29
N ALA A 48 -10.20 -9.28 19.47
CA ALA A 48 -10.19 -9.94 20.77
C ALA A 48 -9.40 -9.12 21.81
N PRO A 49 -9.78 -9.16 23.11
CA PRO A 49 -9.27 -8.24 24.12
C PRO A 49 -7.74 -8.27 24.16
N ILE A 50 -7.16 -7.15 23.72
CA ILE A 50 -5.74 -6.85 23.56
C ILE A 50 -5.12 -6.67 24.95
N ILE A 51 -5.22 -7.67 25.81
CA ILE A 51 -4.72 -7.59 27.18
C ILE A 51 -3.20 -7.79 27.22
N GLU A 52 -2.60 -8.42 26.18
CA GLU A 52 -1.15 -8.70 26.16
C GLU A 52 -0.41 -8.44 24.83
N MET A 53 -1.10 -8.20 23.70
CA MET A 53 -0.40 -7.96 22.43
C MET A 53 -0.06 -6.48 22.23
N ARG A 54 1.23 -6.14 22.39
CA ARG A 54 1.75 -4.78 22.13
C ARG A 54 1.86 -4.42 20.64
N ARG A 55 1.81 -5.42 19.73
CA ARG A 55 1.96 -5.25 18.27
C ARG A 55 1.14 -6.31 17.53
N PHE A 56 0.48 -5.90 16.45
CA PHE A 56 -0.15 -6.83 15.52
C PHE A 56 0.91 -7.54 14.66
N PRO A 57 0.71 -8.83 14.32
CA PRO A 57 1.65 -9.56 13.49
C PRO A 57 1.59 -9.09 12.03
N VAL A 58 2.76 -8.87 11.44
CA VAL A 58 2.90 -8.72 9.98
C VAL A 58 2.86 -10.12 9.36
N LEU A 59 1.83 -10.39 8.55
CA LEU A 59 1.60 -11.69 7.92
C LEU A 59 2.41 -11.88 6.65
N ALA A 60 2.59 -10.81 5.88
CA ALA A 60 3.33 -10.82 4.63
C ALA A 60 3.90 -9.43 4.36
N GLU A 61 5.02 -9.38 3.66
CA GLU A 61 5.59 -8.15 3.14
C GLU A 61 5.98 -8.36 1.69
N ASP A 62 5.77 -7.34 0.89
CA ASP A 62 6.25 -7.30 -0.48
C ASP A 62 6.68 -5.87 -0.83
N ASN A 63 7.28 -5.70 -1.99
CA ASN A 63 7.67 -4.39 -2.46
C ASN A 63 7.31 -4.19 -3.92
N SER A 64 6.94 -2.96 -4.26
CA SER A 64 6.73 -2.58 -5.65
C SER A 64 8.05 -2.58 -6.43
N ASP A 65 7.88 -2.51 -7.76
CA ASP A 65 8.92 -2.03 -8.65
C ASP A 65 9.36 -0.60 -8.28
N ILE A 66 10.53 -0.22 -8.78
CA ILE A 66 11.06 1.13 -8.61
C ILE A 66 10.24 2.08 -9.49
N PHE A 67 9.82 3.21 -8.92
CA PHE A 67 9.13 4.27 -9.64
C PHE A 67 9.82 5.62 -9.42
N THR A 68 9.65 6.52 -10.38
CA THR A 68 10.24 7.86 -10.35
C THR A 68 9.20 8.88 -9.90
N VAL A 69 9.56 9.66 -8.88
CA VAL A 69 8.85 10.90 -8.54
C VAL A 69 9.57 12.03 -9.28
N TYR A 70 8.87 12.67 -10.22
CA TYR A 70 9.44 13.72 -11.06
C TYR A 70 9.33 15.09 -10.39
N ALA A 71 10.25 15.99 -10.73
CA ALA A 71 10.02 17.41 -10.54
C ALA A 71 8.94 17.89 -11.52
N PRO A 72 8.19 18.97 -11.23
CA PRO A 72 7.08 19.41 -12.09
C PRO A 72 7.47 19.62 -13.56
N LYS A 73 8.68 20.13 -13.82
CA LYS A 73 9.20 20.40 -15.17
C LYS A 73 9.52 19.13 -15.98
N ASP A 74 9.76 18.01 -15.30
CA ASP A 74 10.21 16.74 -15.89
C ASP A 74 9.08 15.70 -15.91
N PHE A 75 7.88 16.07 -15.47
CA PHE A 75 6.76 15.14 -15.31
C PHE A 75 6.09 14.83 -16.67
N PRO A 76 6.03 13.55 -17.10
CA PRO A 76 5.55 13.16 -18.43
C PRO A 76 4.01 13.17 -18.57
N GLY A 77 3.26 13.44 -17.50
CA GLY A 77 1.80 13.33 -17.48
C GLY A 77 1.32 12.02 -16.83
N ILE A 78 0.01 11.93 -16.63
CA ILE A 78 -0.72 10.74 -16.14
C ILE A 78 -1.28 9.98 -17.34
#